data_AF-A0A8H9WQV7-F1
#
_entry.id   AF-A0A8H9WQV7-F1
#
_cell.length_a   1.000
_cell.length_b   1.000
_cell.length_c   1.000
_cell.angle_alpha   90.00
_cell.angle_beta   90.00
_cell.angle_gamma   90.00
#
_symmetry.space_group_name_H-M   'P 1'
#
loop_
_entity.id
_entity.type
_entity.pdbx_description
1 polymer ?
#
loop_
_entity_poly.entity_id
_entity_poly.type
_entity_poly.pdbx_seq_one_letter_code
_entity_poly.pdbx_strand_id
1 'polypeptide(L)'
;MIRDSTYVDPETLVPYTGRVFRTFEADQHRQQIQGVLADGTWDGELIVYHENGRVRYSGSFANGERCGPWLENRDAEPPKDIFFELKQDIESMGLYPECPS
;
A
#
# COMPACT_ATOMS: atom_id res chain seq x y z
N MET A 1 -7.03 -10.08 -12.65
CA MET A 1 -7.58 -9.18 -11.61
C MET A 1 -8.05 -10.07 -10.48
N ILE A 2 -7.34 -10.12 -9.36
CA ILE A 2 -7.82 -10.83 -8.17
C ILE A 2 -8.80 -9.87 -7.49
N ARG A 3 -10.08 -9.98 -7.86
CA ARG A 3 -11.18 -9.66 -6.94
C ARG A 3 -11.26 -10.86 -5.99
N ASP A 4 -11.55 -10.67 -4.72
CA ASP A 4 -11.88 -11.75 -3.76
C ASP A 4 -10.74 -12.28 -2.86
N SER A 5 -9.73 -11.47 -2.55
CA SER A 5 -8.93 -11.71 -1.33
C SER A 5 -9.54 -10.93 -0.16
N THR A 6 -10.45 -11.56 0.59
CA THR A 6 -10.95 -11.04 1.87
C THR A 6 -10.02 -11.47 3.00
N TYR A 7 -9.53 -10.50 3.76
CA TYR A 7 -8.72 -10.74 4.96
C TYR A 7 -9.65 -11.01 6.15
N VAL A 8 -9.40 -12.11 6.85
CA VAL A 8 -10.21 -12.53 8.00
C VAL A 8 -9.35 -12.65 9.24
N ASP A 9 -9.97 -12.46 10.40
CA ASP A 9 -9.38 -12.80 11.69
C ASP A 9 -9.20 -14.34 11.78
N PRO A 10 -8.01 -14.85 12.14
CA PRO A 10 -7.74 -16.29 12.09
C PRO A 10 -8.45 -17.10 13.19
N GLU A 11 -8.90 -16.45 14.27
CA GLU A 11 -9.58 -17.14 15.38
C GLU A 11 -11.09 -17.22 15.14
N THR A 12 -11.67 -16.12 14.68
CA THR A 12 -13.12 -15.96 14.52
C THR A 12 -13.60 -16.18 13.09
N LEU A 13 -12.70 -16.14 12.10
CA LEU A 13 -12.97 -16.26 10.66
C LEU A 13 -13.89 -15.15 10.10
N VAL A 14 -14.04 -14.04 10.82
CA VAL A 14 -14.82 -12.88 10.37
C VAL A 14 -13.94 -11.91 9.59
N PRO A 15 -14.48 -11.13 8.64
CA PRO A 15 -13.72 -10.09 7.95
C PRO A 15 -13.07 -9.13 8.94
N TYR A 16 -11.77 -8.89 8.76
CA TYR A 16 -11.00 -8.10 9.71
C TYR A 16 -11.16 -6.60 9.44
N THR A 17 -11.29 -5.83 10.52
CA THR A 17 -11.30 -4.35 10.49
C THR A 17 -10.25 -3.82 11.44
N GLY A 18 -9.32 -3.02 10.93
CA GLY A 18 -8.25 -2.43 11.73
C GLY A 18 -6.92 -2.31 10.99
N ARG A 19 -5.88 -1.97 11.74
CA ARG A 19 -4.51 -1.86 11.21
C ARG A 19 -3.88 -3.24 11.07
N VAL A 20 -3.22 -3.47 9.95
CA VAL A 20 -2.46 -4.69 9.68
C VAL A 20 -1.03 -4.36 9.27
N PHE A 21 -0.13 -5.31 9.53
CA PHE A 21 1.22 -5.27 9.00
C PHE A 21 1.69 -6.67 8.63
N ARG A 22 2.65 -6.75 7.71
CA ARG A 22 3.38 -7.98 7.38
C ARG A 22 4.86 -7.68 7.41
N THR A 23 5.66 -8.58 7.96
CA THR A 23 7.11 -8.45 8.01
C THR A 23 7.78 -9.13 6.81
N PHE A 24 9.05 -8.84 6.58
CA PHE A 24 9.86 -9.59 5.62
C PHE A 24 10.07 -11.03 6.12
N GLU A 25 10.07 -12.00 5.21
CA GLU A 25 10.36 -13.39 5.56
C GLU A 25 11.80 -13.57 6.05
N ALA A 26 12.74 -12.85 5.42
CA ALA A 26 14.15 -12.87 5.77
C ALA A 26 14.45 -12.18 7.12
N ASP A 27 13.60 -11.26 7.57
CA ASP A 27 13.78 -10.52 8.81
C ASP A 27 12.42 -10.10 9.40
N GLN A 28 11.98 -10.85 10.42
CA GLN A 28 10.71 -10.62 11.12
C GLN A 28 10.71 -9.35 11.98
N HIS A 29 11.85 -8.68 12.16
CA HIS A 29 11.90 -7.38 12.84
C HIS A 29 11.59 -6.21 11.90
N ARG A 30 11.47 -6.46 10.59
CA ARG A 30 11.28 -5.42 9.59
C ARG A 30 9.93 -5.55 8.89
N GLN A 31 9.17 -4.47 8.88
CA GLN A 31 7.86 -4.44 8.26
C GLN A 31 7.98 -4.23 6.75
N GLN A 32 7.35 -5.12 5.98
CA GLN A 32 7.26 -5.06 4.53
C GLN A 32 5.98 -4.37 4.07
N ILE A 33 4.88 -4.54 4.81
CA ILE A 33 3.58 -3.94 4.50
C ILE A 33 3.00 -3.39 5.79
N GLN A 34 2.38 -2.22 5.70
CA GLN A 34 1.53 -1.62 6.72
C GLN A 34 0.27 -1.09 6.03
N GLY A 35 -0.91 -1.25 6.63
CA GLY A 35 -2.09 -0.56 6.15
C GLY A 35 -3.32 -0.77 7.00
N VAL A 36 -4.48 -0.40 6.46
CA VAL A 36 -5.78 -0.47 7.13
C VAL A 36 -6.75 -1.31 6.30
N LEU A 37 -7.47 -2.18 6.99
CA LEU A 37 -8.56 -2.97 6.43
C LEU A 37 -9.90 -2.53 7.03
N ALA A 38 -10.94 -2.53 6.20
CA ALA A 38 -12.34 -2.48 6.61
C ALA A 38 -13.09 -3.63 5.94
N ASP A 39 -13.83 -4.39 6.75
CA ASP A 39 -14.59 -5.57 6.33
C ASP A 39 -13.77 -6.53 5.45
N GLY A 40 -12.50 -6.72 5.84
CA GLY A 40 -11.56 -7.61 5.17
C GLY A 40 -11.06 -7.11 3.81
N THR A 41 -11.23 -5.83 3.47
CA THR A 41 -10.70 -5.20 2.25
C THR A 41 -9.85 -3.99 2.60
N TRP A 42 -8.89 -3.61 1.74
CA TRP A 42 -8.07 -2.41 1.96
C TRP A 42 -8.95 -1.16 1.97
N ASP A 43 -8.84 -0.37 3.04
CA ASP A 43 -9.61 0.86 3.22
C ASP A 43 -8.81 1.82 4.11
N GLY A 44 -8.27 2.87 3.52
CA GLY A 44 -7.29 3.78 4.12
C GLY A 44 -5.88 3.62 3.54
N GLU A 45 -4.89 4.10 4.29
CA GLU A 45 -3.50 4.14 3.83
C GLU A 45 -2.87 2.75 3.73
N LEU A 46 -2.08 2.53 2.68
CA LEU A 46 -1.20 1.38 2.49
C LEU A 46 0.23 1.89 2.24
N ILE A 47 1.21 1.29 2.91
CA ILE A 47 2.63 1.46 2.63
C ILE A 47 3.28 0.09 2.45
N VAL A 48 4.05 -0.06 1.38
CA VAL A 48 4.84 -1.25 1.08
C VAL A 48 6.30 -0.85 0.94
N TYR A 49 7.19 -1.60 1.58
CA TYR A 49 8.63 -1.34 1.60
C TYR A 49 9.40 -2.34 0.73
N HIS A 50 10.49 -1.88 0.13
CA HIS A 50 11.57 -2.71 -0.38
C HIS A 50 12.37 -3.31 0.78
N GLU A 51 13.12 -4.38 0.51
CA GLU A 51 14.00 -5.02 1.50
C GLU A 51 15.10 -4.12 2.05
N ASN A 52 15.35 -2.94 1.48
CA ASN A 52 16.27 -1.96 2.04
C ASN A 52 15.57 -0.88 2.89
N GLY A 53 14.25 -0.99 3.10
CA GLY A 53 13.45 -0.09 3.92
C GLY A 53 12.91 1.14 3.21
N ARG A 54 13.19 1.31 1.90
CA ARG A 54 12.59 2.39 1.11
C ARG A 54 11.14 2.06 0.75
N VAL A 55 10.31 3.09 0.62
CA VAL A 55 8.93 2.95 0.14
C VAL A 55 8.95 2.48 -1.32
N ARG A 56 8.30 1.34 -1.56
CA ARG A 56 8.02 0.77 -2.88
C ARG A 56 6.68 1.23 -3.41
N TYR A 57 5.65 1.19 -2.55
CA TYR A 57 4.31 1.69 -2.87
C TYR A 57 3.76 2.45 -1.68
N SER A 58 3.10 3.57 -1.92
CA SER A 58 2.24 4.18 -0.90
C SER A 58 1.06 4.90 -1.52
N GLY A 59 -0.09 4.82 -0.87
CA GLY A 59 -1.28 5.55 -1.26
C GLY A 59 -2.49 5.08 -0.47
N SER A 60 -3.68 5.46 -0.92
CA SER A 60 -4.92 5.19 -0.22
C SER A 60 -5.83 4.23 -1.00
N PHE A 61 -6.59 3.45 -0.24
CA PHE A 61 -7.67 2.63 -0.77
C PHE A 61 -9.01 3.10 -0.18
N ALA A 62 -10.08 2.87 -0.93
CA ALA A 62 -11.45 2.93 -0.43
C ALA A 62 -12.23 1.74 -0.99
N ASN A 63 -12.86 0.95 -0.12
CA ASN A 63 -13.59 -0.26 -0.50
C ASN A 63 -12.80 -1.22 -1.41
N GLY A 64 -11.49 -1.36 -1.17
CA GLY A 64 -10.59 -2.23 -1.93
C GLY A 64 -10.09 -1.66 -3.27
N GLU A 65 -10.45 -0.42 -3.65
CA GLU A 65 -9.96 0.25 -4.85
C GLU A 65 -8.98 1.39 -4.52
N ARG A 66 -7.94 1.57 -5.34
CA ARG A 66 -6.97 2.67 -5.15
C ARG A 66 -7.64 4.02 -5.40
N CYS A 67 -7.34 4.99 -4.56
CA CYS A 67 -7.82 6.35 -4.67
C CYS A 67 -6.76 7.36 -4.20
N GLY A 68 -6.89 8.58 -4.68
CA GLY A 68 -5.96 9.67 -4.38
C GLY A 68 -4.57 9.48 -5.01
N PRO A 69 -3.59 10.31 -4.60
CA PRO A 69 -2.22 10.21 -5.10
C PRO A 69 -1.58 8.87 -4.73
N TRP A 70 -0.79 8.31 -5.65
CA TRP A 70 -0.18 7.00 -5.47
C TRP A 70 1.29 6.98 -5.87
N LEU A 71 2.17 6.72 -4.91
CA LEU A 71 3.59 6.54 -5.17
C LEU A 71 3.89 5.10 -5.61
N GLU A 72 4.64 4.94 -6.69
CA GLU A 72 5.19 3.65 -7.14
C GLU A 72 6.68 3.79 -7.49
N ASN A 73 7.53 3.23 -6.64
CA ASN A 73 8.98 3.15 -6.83
C ASN A 73 9.36 1.71 -7.18
N ARG A 74 9.56 1.44 -8.48
CA ARG A 74 9.93 0.10 -8.95
C ARG A 74 11.32 -0.32 -8.48
N ASP A 75 12.23 0.63 -8.44
CA ASP A 75 13.61 0.40 -8.01
C ASP A 75 13.75 0.61 -6.51
N ALA A 76 14.55 -0.25 -5.88
CA ALA A 76 14.95 -0.06 -4.50
C ALA A 76 16.07 1.00 -4.38
N GLU A 77 16.62 1.50 -5.48
CA GLU A 77 17.66 2.53 -5.45
C GLU A 77 17.05 3.94 -5.35
N PRO A 78 17.78 4.92 -4.78
CA PRO A 78 17.41 6.30 -4.95
C PRO A 78 17.35 6.69 -6.42
N PRO A 79 16.36 7.50 -6.83
CA PRO A 79 16.40 8.10 -8.14
C PRO A 79 17.70 8.91 -8.26
N LYS A 80 18.37 8.77 -9.41
CA LYS A 80 19.62 9.50 -9.71
C LYS A 80 19.36 10.99 -9.93
N ASP A 81 18.11 11.35 -10.18
CA ASP A 81 17.66 12.70 -10.47
C ASP A 81 16.30 12.96 -9.78
N ILE A 82 16.25 13.98 -8.92
CA ILE A 82 15.04 14.42 -8.22
C ILE A 82 13.94 14.86 -9.19
N PHE A 83 14.30 15.34 -10.38
CA PHE A 83 13.34 15.74 -11.40
C PHE A 83 12.55 14.53 -11.92
N PHE A 84 13.19 13.36 -12.00
CA PHE A 84 12.54 12.13 -12.43
C PHE A 84 11.53 11.64 -11.38
N GLU A 85 11.89 11.72 -10.09
CA GLU A 85 11.00 11.39 -8.96
C GLU A 85 9.77 12.31 -8.96
N LEU A 86 9.99 13.63 -9.01
CA LEU A 86 8.90 14.61 -9.03
C LEU A 86 7.97 14.42 -10.24
N LYS A 87 8.52 14.06 -11.40
CA LYS A 87 7.72 13.78 -12.59
C LYS A 87 6.81 12.57 -12.40
N GLN A 88 7.30 11.49 -11.81
CA GLN A 88 6.48 10.31 -11.49
C GLN A 88 5.38 10.64 -10.48
N ASP A 89 5.71 11.43 -9.45
CA ASP A 89 4.72 11.89 -8.47
C ASP A 89 3.60 12.67 -9.15
N ILE A 90 3.94 13.66 -9.99
CA ILE A 90 2.97 14.46 -10.74
C ILE A 90 2.12 13.58 -11.66
N GLU A 91 2.73 12.67 -12.40
CA GLU A 91 2.02 11.74 -13.29
C GLU A 91 1.04 10.86 -12.49
N SER A 92 1.40 10.47 -11.27
CA SER A 92 0.56 9.62 -10.42
C SER A 92 -0.66 10.31 -9.81
N MET A 93 -0.58 11.62 -9.58
CA MET A 93 -1.66 12.40 -8.95
C MET A 93 -2.97 12.39 -9.75
N GLY A 94 -2.91 12.12 -11.06
CA GLY A 94 -4.07 12.04 -11.94
C GLY A 94 -4.50 10.64 -12.34
N LEU A 95 -3.86 9.58 -11.83
CA LEU A 95 -4.16 8.20 -12.25
C LEU A 95 -5.40 7.60 -11.58
N TYR A 96 -5.70 8.02 -10.35
CA TYR A 96 -6.78 7.48 -9.54
C TYR A 96 -7.76 8.59 -9.15
N PRO A 97 -9.06 8.26 -9.01
CA PRO A 97 -10.04 9.21 -8.51
C PRO A 97 -9.71 9.62 -7.06
N GLU A 98 -10.20 10.77 -6.61
CA GLU A 98 -10.11 11.15 -5.21
C GLU A 98 -10.80 10.10 -4.32
N CYS A 99 -10.30 9.93 -3.10
CA CYS A 99 -10.94 9.03 -2.15
C CYS A 99 -12.31 9.58 -1.76
N PRO A 100 -13.35 8.72 -1.71
CA PRO A 100 -14.65 9.13 -1.18
C PRO A 100 -14.51 9.60 0.27
N SER A 101 -15.22 10.67 0.62
CA SER A 101 -15.29 11.26 1.96
C SER A 101 -16.20 10.49 2.91
#